data_AF-A0A7G8J006-F1
#
_entry.id   AF-A0A7G8J006-F1
#
_cell.length_a   1.000
_cell.length_b   1.000
_cell.length_c   1.000
_cell.angle_alpha   90.00
_cell.angle_beta   90.00
_cell.angle_gamma   90.00
#
_symmetry.space_group_name_H-M   'P 1'
#
loop_
_entity.id
_entity.type
_entity.pdbx_description
1 polymer ?
#
loop_
_entity_poly.entity_id
_entity_poly.type
_entity_poly.pdbx_seq_one_letter_code
_entity_poly.pdbx_strand_id
1 'polypeptide(L)'
;MLKVLLLGALSSLNIAFIGSGTAKAGPDPGALADFLSRTKVIYYGSWRCPACQYQARLFGDAAIRLPYVECGKPEELPIQAAACKQEEIRAYPTWILPNGERREGVQSLEGLRIWSGMPETP
;
A
#
# COMPACT_ATOMS: atom_id res chain seq x y z
N MET A 1 10.90 -68.92 36.45
CA MET A 1 11.94 -68.51 35.49
C MET A 1 11.50 -67.24 34.80
N LEU A 2 12.42 -66.29 34.78
CA LEU A 2 12.34 -64.90 34.32
C LEU A 2 11.85 -64.75 32.87
N LYS A 3 10.96 -63.78 32.62
CA LYS A 3 11.11 -62.82 31.50
C LYS A 3 10.15 -61.62 31.56
N VAL A 4 10.73 -60.52 32.02
CA VAL A 4 10.67 -59.15 31.45
C VAL A 4 9.30 -58.46 31.45
N LEU A 5 9.13 -57.57 32.43
CA LEU A 5 8.29 -56.38 32.31
C LEU A 5 8.79 -55.52 31.15
N LEU A 6 7.94 -55.25 30.15
CA LEU A 6 8.09 -54.10 29.27
C LEU A 6 6.96 -53.13 29.62
N LEU A 7 7.32 -52.07 30.34
CA LEU A 7 6.50 -50.87 30.42
C LEU A 7 6.40 -50.28 29.00
N GLY A 8 5.31 -50.56 28.30
CA GLY A 8 4.94 -49.82 27.11
C GLY A 8 4.49 -48.42 27.52
N ALA A 9 5.41 -47.46 27.48
CA ALA A 9 5.09 -46.06 27.72
C ALA A 9 4.13 -45.56 26.63
N LEU A 10 2.96 -45.09 27.07
CA LEU A 10 2.03 -44.29 26.29
C LEU A 10 2.75 -43.01 25.86
N SER A 11 2.99 -42.83 24.56
CA SER A 11 3.20 -41.50 23.99
C SER A 11 2.11 -41.26 22.95
N SER A 12 0.95 -40.79 23.43
CA SER A 12 -0.02 -40.11 22.59
C SER A 12 0.70 -38.96 21.87
N LEU A 13 0.99 -39.18 20.59
CA LEU A 13 1.57 -38.17 19.72
C LEU A 13 0.48 -37.12 19.46
N ASN A 14 0.36 -36.15 20.37
CA ASN A 14 -0.40 -34.94 20.11
C ASN A 14 0.39 -34.16 19.06
N ILE A 15 0.16 -34.47 17.78
CA ILE A 15 0.55 -33.60 16.68
C ILE A 15 -0.37 -32.39 16.81
N ALA A 16 0.05 -31.42 17.62
CA ALA A 16 -0.48 -30.07 17.54
C ALA A 16 -0.10 -29.57 16.14
N PHE A 17 -1.06 -29.64 15.21
CA PHE A 17 -1.01 -28.86 13.99
C PHE A 17 -0.98 -27.40 14.43
N ILE A 18 0.22 -26.84 14.56
CA ILE A 18 0.40 -25.40 14.67
C ILE A 18 -0.11 -24.87 13.33
N GLY A 19 -1.34 -24.37 13.34
CA GLY A 19 -1.93 -23.72 12.18
C GLY A 19 -1.03 -22.57 11.79
N SER A 20 -0.26 -22.75 10.73
CA SER A 20 0.44 -21.66 10.05
C SER A 20 -0.63 -20.73 9.50
N GLY A 21 -1.04 -19.73 10.29
CA GLY A 21 -1.86 -18.64 9.81
C GLY A 21 -1.12 -18.00 8.65
N THR A 22 -1.63 -18.18 7.43
CA THR A 22 -1.08 -17.50 6.26
C THR A 22 -1.33 -16.01 6.45
N ALA A 23 -0.28 -15.25 6.74
CA ALA A 23 -0.37 -13.80 6.72
C ALA A 23 -0.94 -13.39 5.37
N LYS A 24 -2.07 -12.68 5.37
CA LYS A 24 -2.69 -12.17 4.14
C LYS A 24 -1.65 -11.30 3.42
N ALA A 25 -1.34 -11.64 2.17
CA ALA A 25 -0.48 -10.81 1.34
C ALA A 25 -1.11 -9.40 1.21
N GLY A 26 -0.28 -8.36 1.26
CA GLY A 26 -0.73 -6.99 1.00
C GLY A 26 -1.32 -6.85 -0.42
N PRO A 27 -1.96 -5.71 -0.72
CA PRO A 27 -2.56 -5.50 -2.04
C PRO A 27 -1.49 -5.54 -3.13
N ASP A 28 -1.87 -6.09 -4.29
CA ASP A 28 -1.04 -6.02 -5.48
C ASP A 28 -0.81 -4.52 -5.86
N PRO A 29 0.44 -4.05 -5.93
CA PRO A 29 0.73 -2.64 -6.22
C PRO A 29 0.17 -2.19 -7.57
N GLY A 30 0.13 -3.09 -8.55
CA GLY A 30 -0.40 -2.81 -9.87
C GLY A 30 -1.90 -2.55 -9.86
N ALA A 31 -2.65 -3.51 -9.31
CA ALA A 31 -4.09 -3.41 -9.18
C ALA A 31 -4.52 -2.19 -8.36
N LEU A 32 -3.75 -1.85 -7.31
CA LEU A 32 -3.99 -0.65 -6.52
C LEU A 32 -3.70 0.63 -7.32
N ALA A 33 -2.59 0.72 -8.05
CA ALA A 33 -2.30 1.89 -8.89
C ALA A 33 -3.40 2.12 -9.94
N ASP A 34 -3.85 1.04 -10.59
CA ASP A 34 -4.93 1.09 -11.57
C ASP A 34 -6.27 1.44 -10.93
N PHE A 35 -6.53 1.01 -9.69
CA PHE A 35 -7.68 1.42 -8.89
C PHE A 35 -7.67 2.91 -8.61
N LEU A 36 -6.58 3.42 -8.04
CA LEU A 36 -6.46 4.83 -7.66
C LEU A 36 -6.62 5.73 -8.89
N SER A 37 -6.02 5.33 -10.03
CA SER A 37 -6.14 6.04 -11.30
C SER A 37 -7.57 6.07 -11.83
N ARG A 38 -8.23 4.92 -11.98
CA ARG A 38 -9.60 4.85 -12.54
C ARG A 38 -10.65 5.51 -11.64
N THR A 39 -10.41 5.51 -10.33
CA THR A 39 -11.31 6.14 -9.33
C THR A 39 -10.95 7.59 -9.03
N LYS A 40 -10.00 8.17 -9.77
CA LYS A 40 -9.62 9.59 -9.69
C LYS A 40 -9.14 10.02 -8.29
N VAL A 41 -8.50 9.11 -7.54
CA VAL A 41 -7.71 9.51 -6.37
C VAL A 41 -6.46 10.19 -6.89
N ILE A 42 -6.16 11.43 -6.52
CA ILE A 42 -5.00 12.14 -7.07
C ILE A 42 -3.83 12.11 -6.09
N TYR A 43 -2.63 11.89 -6.62
CA TYR A 43 -1.36 11.92 -5.88
C TYR A 43 -0.57 13.18 -6.23
N TYR A 44 -0.56 14.17 -5.35
CA TYR A 44 0.25 15.38 -5.49
C TYR A 44 1.62 15.19 -4.83
N GLY A 45 2.68 15.54 -5.53
CA GLY A 45 4.03 15.48 -4.97
C GLY A 45 5.05 16.26 -5.78
N SER A 46 6.32 15.97 -5.51
CA SER A 46 7.42 16.51 -6.31
C SER A 46 8.48 15.46 -6.62
N TRP A 47 9.05 15.50 -7.82
CA TRP A 47 10.08 14.57 -8.27
C TRP A 47 11.34 14.55 -7.37
N ARG A 48 11.68 15.67 -6.72
CA ARG A 48 12.82 15.75 -5.78
C ARG A 48 12.45 15.40 -4.35
N CYS A 49 11.17 15.24 -4.03
CA CYS A 49 10.73 15.02 -2.66
C CYS A 49 11.08 13.58 -2.20
N PRO A 50 11.92 13.40 -1.16
CA PRO A 50 12.35 12.05 -0.73
C PRO A 50 11.19 11.16 -0.27
N ALA A 51 10.19 11.74 0.41
CA ALA A 51 8.98 11.04 0.82
C ALA A 51 8.16 10.56 -0.39
N CYS A 52 8.13 11.35 -1.46
CA CYS A 52 7.42 11.05 -2.70
C CYS A 52 8.10 9.92 -3.46
N GLN A 53 9.43 9.93 -3.50
CA GLN A 53 10.21 8.82 -4.03
C GLN A 53 10.04 7.55 -3.20
N TYR A 54 9.94 7.66 -1.87
CA TYR A 54 9.65 6.52 -1.00
C TYR A 54 8.25 5.97 -1.28
N GLN A 55 7.24 6.83 -1.38
CA GLN A 55 5.88 6.44 -1.77
C GLN A 55 5.87 5.69 -3.10
N ALA A 56 6.57 6.20 -4.12
CA ALA A 56 6.68 5.55 -5.43
C ALA A 56 7.37 4.17 -5.33
N ARG A 57 8.42 4.04 -4.51
CA ARG A 57 9.09 2.74 -4.28
C ARG A 57 8.17 1.67 -3.70
N LEU A 58 7.19 2.05 -2.87
CA LEU A 58 6.18 1.09 -2.38
C LEU A 58 5.38 0.48 -3.53
N PHE A 59 5.18 1.22 -4.62
CA PHE A 59 4.47 0.75 -5.81
C PHE A 59 5.37 0.03 -6.82
N GLY A 60 6.70 0.11 -6.68
CA GLY A 60 7.65 -0.43 -7.66
C GLY A 60 7.36 0.10 -9.08
N ASP A 61 7.42 -0.78 -10.08
CA ASP A 61 7.17 -0.43 -11.48
C ASP A 61 5.74 0.10 -11.72
N ALA A 62 4.77 -0.26 -10.86
CA ALA A 62 3.40 0.24 -10.97
C ALA A 62 3.28 1.74 -10.67
N ALA A 63 4.31 2.37 -10.09
CA ALA A 63 4.30 3.80 -9.80
C ALA A 63 4.05 4.66 -11.04
N ILE A 64 4.46 4.20 -12.24
CA ILE A 64 4.21 4.90 -13.51
C ILE A 64 2.73 5.04 -13.85
N ARG A 65 1.86 4.22 -13.26
CA ARG A 65 0.40 4.24 -13.48
C ARG A 65 -0.34 5.06 -12.43
N LEU A 66 0.36 5.58 -11.42
CA LEU A 66 -0.25 6.43 -10.42
C LEU A 66 -0.76 7.72 -11.06
N PRO A 67 -1.94 8.21 -10.62
CA PRO A 67 -2.51 9.50 -11.02
C PRO A 67 -1.75 10.67 -10.36
N TYR A 68 -0.48 10.85 -10.75
CA TYR A 68 0.46 11.78 -10.15
C TYR A 68 0.37 13.19 -10.76
N VAL A 69 0.44 14.22 -9.91
CA VAL A 69 0.56 15.63 -10.28
C VAL A 69 1.86 16.19 -9.73
N GLU A 70 2.72 16.68 -10.62
CA GLU A 70 4.02 17.27 -10.29
C GLU A 70 3.87 18.73 -9.87
N CYS A 71 4.23 19.02 -8.62
CA CYS A 71 4.18 20.36 -8.05
C CYS A 71 5.50 21.13 -8.14
N GLY A 72 6.64 20.45 -8.32
CA GLY A 72 7.99 21.01 -8.22
C GLY A 72 8.70 21.26 -9.55
N LYS A 73 7.95 21.35 -10.66
CA LYS A 73 8.43 21.73 -12.00
C LYS A 73 7.56 22.82 -12.62
N PRO A 74 7.47 24.02 -12.02
CA PRO A 74 6.56 25.06 -12.49
C PRO A 74 6.90 25.62 -13.87
N GLU A 75 8.16 25.51 -14.32
CA GLU A 75 8.58 25.96 -15.65
C GLU A 75 8.27 24.89 -16.71
N GLU A 76 8.53 23.61 -16.42
CA GLU A 76 8.34 22.51 -17.36
C GLU A 76 6.90 21.97 -17.37
N LEU A 77 6.20 22.03 -16.24
CA LEU A 77 4.84 21.51 -16.03
C LEU A 77 3.94 22.57 -15.35
N PRO A 78 3.76 23.76 -15.95
CA PRO A 78 3.07 24.88 -15.31
C PRO A 78 1.61 24.58 -14.93
N ILE A 79 0.89 23.79 -15.73
CA ILE A 79 -0.51 23.41 -15.46
C ILE A 79 -0.60 22.53 -14.21
N GLN A 80 0.31 21.56 -14.05
CA GLN A 80 0.33 20.67 -12.89
C GLN A 80 0.72 21.43 -11.62
N ALA A 81 1.75 22.27 -11.71
CA ALA A 81 2.16 23.12 -10.60
C ALA A 81 1.05 24.10 -10.18
N ALA A 82 0.29 24.65 -11.13
CA ALA A 82 -0.87 25.50 -10.83
C ALA A 82 -1.99 24.70 -10.12
N ALA A 83 -2.26 23.46 -10.54
CA ALA A 83 -3.22 22.59 -9.87
C ALA A 83 -2.86 22.35 -8.39
N CYS A 84 -1.57 22.18 -8.08
CA CYS A 84 -1.13 22.04 -6.68
C CYS A 84 -1.41 23.30 -5.84
N LYS A 85 -1.29 24.50 -6.43
CA LYS A 85 -1.64 25.75 -5.75
C LYS A 85 -3.14 25.88 -5.53
N GLN A 86 -3.93 25.55 -6.55
CA GLN A 86 -5.39 25.57 -6.49
C GLN A 86 -5.93 24.60 -5.43
N GLU A 87 -5.34 23.41 -5.32
CA GLU A 87 -5.68 22.43 -4.30
C GLU A 87 -5.08 22.74 -2.93
N GLU A 88 -4.37 23.86 -2.77
CA GLU A 88 -3.71 24.24 -1.52
C GLU A 88 -2.83 23.12 -0.94
N ILE A 89 -1.99 22.48 -1.77
CA ILE A 89 -1.08 21.42 -1.30
C ILE A 89 0.01 22.04 -0.42
N ARG A 90 0.04 21.66 0.87
CA ARG A 90 0.97 22.20 1.88
C ARG A 90 2.14 21.26 2.20
N ALA A 91 1.95 19.97 1.96
CA ALA A 91 2.95 18.94 2.19
C ALA A 91 2.98 17.92 1.05
N TYR A 92 4.11 17.24 0.89
CA TYR A 92 4.26 16.16 -0.09
C TYR A 92 4.69 14.85 0.60
N PRO A 93 4.19 13.68 0.15
CA PRO A 93 3.09 13.52 -0.79
C PRO A 93 1.74 13.96 -0.16
N THR A 94 0.76 14.33 -0.97
CA THR A 94 -0.63 14.50 -0.55
C THR A 94 -1.54 13.73 -1.50
N TRP A 95 -2.43 12.91 -0.94
CA TRP A 95 -3.45 12.16 -1.66
C TRP A 95 -4.81 12.82 -1.48
N ILE A 96 -5.60 12.92 -2.54
CA ILE A 96 -6.95 13.50 -2.51
C ILE A 96 -7.95 12.57 -3.20
N LEU A 97 -9.02 12.20 -2.50
CA LEU A 97 -10.15 11.46 -3.07
C LEU A 97 -11.07 12.40 -3.87
N PRO A 98 -11.90 11.87 -4.79
CA PRO A 98 -12.87 12.68 -5.53
C PRO A 98 -13.89 13.42 -4.65
N ASN A 99 -14.14 12.92 -3.43
CA ASN A 99 -15.00 13.57 -2.44
C ASN A 99 -14.29 14.71 -1.66
N GLY A 100 -13.01 14.98 -1.95
CA GLY A 100 -12.21 16.01 -1.32
C GLY A 100 -11.48 15.59 -0.04
N GLU A 101 -11.67 14.35 0.44
CA GLU A 101 -10.93 13.85 1.60
C GLU A 101 -9.44 13.73 1.26
N ARG A 102 -8.57 14.07 2.24
CA ARG A 102 -7.12 14.20 2.03
C ARG A 102 -6.31 13.35 2.99
N ARG A 103 -5.15 12.89 2.52
CA ARG A 103 -4.09 12.31 3.35
C ARG A 103 -2.74 12.90 2.99
N GLU A 104 -2.08 13.51 3.95
CA GLU A 104 -0.72 14.00 3.81
C GLU A 104 0.29 12.94 4.26
N GLY A 105 1.47 12.98 3.66
CA GLY A 105 2.56 12.08 3.98
C GLY A 105 2.43 10.69 3.35
N VAL A 106 3.49 9.91 3.51
CA VAL A 106 3.58 8.55 2.97
C VAL A 106 2.47 7.67 3.53
N GLN A 107 1.80 6.95 2.64
CA GLN A 107 0.78 5.97 2.95
C GLN A 107 1.27 4.56 2.56
N SER A 108 1.01 3.57 3.41
CA SER A 108 1.21 2.17 3.03
C SER A 108 0.24 1.77 1.92
N LEU A 109 0.58 0.74 1.14
CA LEU A 109 -0.33 0.23 0.09
C LEU A 109 -1.67 -0.21 0.68
N GLU A 110 -1.64 -0.90 1.82
CA GLU A 110 -2.86 -1.32 2.52
C GLU A 110 -3.66 -0.12 3.04
N GLY A 111 -2.99 0.91 3.54
CA GLY A 111 -3.64 2.16 3.96
C GLY A 111 -4.37 2.84 2.81
N LEU A 112 -3.73 2.93 1.64
CA LEU A 112 -4.35 3.46 0.42
C LEU A 112 -5.50 2.59 -0.07
N ARG A 113 -5.37 1.26 -0.02
CA ARG A 113 -6.44 0.33 -0.40
C ARG A 113 -7.68 0.54 0.45
N ILE A 114 -7.54 0.51 1.77
CA ILE A 114 -8.66 0.71 2.71
C ILE A 114 -9.27 2.09 2.51
N TRP A 115 -8.44 3.13 2.47
CA TRP A 115 -8.92 4.51 2.41
C TRP A 115 -9.61 4.85 1.09
N SER A 116 -9.12 4.34 -0.03
CA SER A 116 -9.75 4.53 -1.35
C SER A 116 -11.00 3.68 -1.56
N GLY A 117 -11.33 2.80 -0.60
CA GLY A 117 -12.46 1.88 -0.72
C GLY A 117 -12.23 0.78 -1.75
N MET A 118 -10.96 0.46 -2.08
CA MET A 118 -10.66 -0.67 -2.95
C MET A 118 -11.05 -2.00 -2.27
N PRO A 119 -11.94 -2.80 -2.87
CA PRO A 119 -12.34 -4.09 -2.32
C PRO A 119 -11.16 -5.04 -2.12
N GLU A 120 -11.24 -5.91 -1.11
CA GLU A 120 -10.22 -6.92 -0.84
C GLU A 120 -10.16 -8.04 -1.89
N THR A 121 -11.27 -8.25 -2.59
CA THR A 121 -11.43 -9.22 -3.67
C THR A 121 -12.26 -8.57 -4.79
N PRO A 122 -11.97 -8.87 -6.08
CA PRO A 122 -12.78 -8.41 -7.22
C PRO A 122 -14.25 -8.82 -7.10
#